data_AF-A0A553RJ66-F1
#
_entry.id   AF-A0A553RJ66-F1
#
_cell.length_a   1.000
_cell.length_b   1.000
_cell.length_c   1.000
_cell.angle_alpha   90.00
_cell.angle_beta   90.00
_cell.angle_gamma   90.00
#
_symmetry.space_group_name_H-M   'P 1'
#
loop_
_entity.id
_entity.type
_entity.pdbx_description
1 polymer ?
#
loop_
_entity_poly.entity_id
_entity_poly.type
_entity_poly.pdbx_seq_one_letter_code
_entity_poly.pdbx_strand_id
1 'polypeptide(L)'
;MSSSAQMPSLTLETLLVTLSSMKGAVDESWDGQCVSPWWQQVRTACVQSKSSAAALLAALVAHRVAKNAITKLAESKVQEEWECVSLELEQWVVCIKQLEDVLALQTLLCLPSPQGSAGVSRCSVKTLLESGRGTGNTSFSELLECACQHFPNSLSPDVLFAHCSWENVVQWNKDPEVGQYLEWSVEFLKMISNPHIQLGVNTVGKAPKDRLCRRDVGMGDAAVRSFLGSCVQLLQALMEVSSSSFLPSFPFLSRADSAMEEVPPPDVGVEEVWSAADGPVSIVEMALDQRSVHFPLVQHHCVLATLLHAAMSFSLRLKPLSLFDSKGKNAFFRDLASIQLLPSGDMDPSLVAVRQEFLMNVLSAWVKALAENEENGMKPQVVENSWSSVCLELSSLLQVMMEVQDKDILGSQLLVLTGQRLSFSLLHSQSQSKPNMELLARLPPTLCTWLKAMDPSELRCPSVALPQSVRLINKVIEMLPENHAQYSLVLHLLEAVDSFQQEP
;
A
#
# COMPACT_ATOMS: atom_id res chain seq x y z
N MET A 1 -29.92 30.21 35.93
CA MET A 1 -29.05 31.30 35.42
C MET A 1 -27.68 31.15 36.05
N SER A 2 -26.84 30.29 35.47
CA SER A 2 -25.43 30.14 35.81
C SER A 2 -24.66 30.70 34.61
N SER A 3 -24.14 31.91 34.78
CA SER A 3 -23.32 32.60 33.80
C SER A 3 -22.05 31.78 33.56
N SER A 4 -21.91 31.21 32.36
CA SER A 4 -20.62 30.72 31.88
C SER A 4 -19.72 31.93 31.68
N ALA A 5 -18.70 32.05 32.52
CA ALA A 5 -17.70 33.10 32.41
C ALA A 5 -17.00 32.98 31.05
N GLN A 6 -17.39 33.83 30.11
CA GLN A 6 -16.73 34.00 28.83
C GLN A 6 -15.38 34.67 29.10
N MET A 7 -14.28 33.93 28.92
CA MET A 7 -12.92 34.49 29.01
C MET A 7 -12.79 35.68 28.05
N PRO A 8 -12.22 36.82 28.49
CA PRO A 8 -12.17 38.04 27.70
C PRO A 8 -11.39 37.81 26.40
N SER A 9 -11.89 38.36 25.30
CA SER A 9 -11.21 38.32 24.00
C SER A 9 -9.85 39.00 24.11
N LEU A 10 -8.78 38.24 23.93
CA LEU A 10 -7.41 38.74 23.88
C LEU A 10 -7.22 39.60 22.62
N THR A 11 -7.22 40.93 22.78
CA THR A 11 -6.73 41.89 21.79
C THR A 11 -5.20 41.88 21.80
N LEU A 12 -4.54 42.47 20.79
CA LEU A 12 -3.08 42.59 20.75
C LEU A 12 -2.53 43.22 22.04
N GLU A 13 -3.21 44.25 22.53
CA GLU A 13 -2.87 44.91 23.80
C GLU A 13 -2.93 43.95 24.99
N THR A 14 -4.01 43.20 25.15
CA THR A 14 -4.14 42.20 26.23
C THR A 14 -3.08 41.10 26.11
N LEU A 15 -2.75 40.65 24.89
CA LEU A 15 -1.69 39.66 24.67
C LEU A 15 -0.32 40.20 25.09
N LEU A 16 0.04 41.41 24.67
CA LEU A 16 1.31 42.03 25.03
C LEU A 16 1.42 42.29 26.54
N VAL A 17 0.33 42.74 27.18
CA VAL A 17 0.28 42.88 28.64
C VAL A 17 0.47 41.52 29.32
N THR A 18 -0.20 40.48 28.83
CA THR A 18 -0.05 39.12 29.37
C THR A 18 1.40 38.65 29.24
N LEU A 19 2.01 38.80 28.06
CA LEU A 19 3.41 38.46 27.81
C LEU A 19 4.38 39.17 28.76
N SER A 20 4.15 40.48 29.00
CA SER A 20 4.99 41.28 29.89
C SER A 20 4.93 40.83 31.36
N SER A 21 3.87 40.14 31.75
CA SER A 21 3.63 39.66 33.12
C SER A 21 4.08 38.22 33.37
N MET A 22 4.45 37.47 32.31
CA MET A 22 4.84 36.07 32.41
C MET A 22 6.20 35.90 33.10
N LYS A 23 6.33 34.82 33.87
CA LYS A 23 7.57 34.43 34.58
C LYS A 23 8.12 33.11 34.05
N GLY A 24 9.41 32.85 34.30
CA GLY A 24 10.08 31.62 33.88
C GLY A 24 10.72 31.69 32.49
N ALA A 25 11.05 32.90 32.03
CA ALA A 25 11.84 33.11 30.82
C ALA A 25 13.26 32.51 31.01
N VAL A 26 13.96 32.29 29.90
CA VAL A 26 15.32 31.74 29.86
C VAL A 26 16.20 32.44 30.90
N ASP A 27 16.64 31.68 31.91
CA ASP A 27 17.50 32.13 33.01
C ASP A 27 18.87 31.43 32.95
N GLU A 28 19.75 31.71 33.90
CA GLU A 28 21.12 31.15 33.91
C GLU A 28 21.15 29.62 34.01
N SER A 29 20.10 29.00 34.57
CA SER A 29 19.96 27.55 34.75
C SER A 29 19.44 26.82 33.51
N TRP A 30 19.08 27.58 32.46
CA TRP A 30 18.56 27.03 31.22
C TRP A 30 19.60 26.18 30.46
N ASP A 31 19.12 25.06 29.92
CA ASP A 31 19.87 24.10 29.12
C ASP A 31 19.32 24.06 27.68
N GLY A 32 20.22 23.93 26.70
CA GLY A 32 19.92 23.96 25.27
C GLY A 32 19.05 22.80 24.77
N GLN A 33 18.94 21.72 25.54
CA GLN A 33 18.11 20.55 25.23
C GLN A 33 16.70 20.63 25.85
N CYS A 34 16.35 21.73 26.51
CA CYS A 34 15.07 21.90 27.19
C CYS A 34 14.28 23.09 26.60
N VAL A 35 12.98 23.11 26.90
CA VAL A 35 12.06 24.18 26.50
C VAL A 35 11.58 24.89 27.76
N SER A 36 11.75 26.22 27.80
CA SER A 36 11.40 27.02 28.97
C SER A 36 9.89 26.96 29.30
N PRO A 37 9.52 27.03 30.59
CA PRO A 37 8.12 27.21 30.99
C PRO A 37 7.48 28.46 30.38
N TRP A 38 8.29 29.47 30.07
CA TRP A 38 7.84 30.67 29.40
C TRP A 38 7.42 30.42 27.95
N TRP A 39 8.19 29.66 27.17
CA TRP A 39 7.76 29.25 25.82
C TRP A 39 6.38 28.57 25.85
N GLN A 40 6.16 27.68 26.82
CA GLN A 40 4.87 26.99 26.96
C GLN A 40 3.73 27.99 27.24
N GLN A 41 3.94 28.93 28.15
CA GLN A 41 2.96 29.98 28.47
C GLN A 41 2.65 30.87 27.26
N VAL A 42 3.68 31.28 26.51
CA VAL A 42 3.49 32.10 25.30
C VAL A 42 2.72 31.32 24.24
N ARG A 43 3.07 30.05 24.00
CA ARG A 43 2.35 29.18 23.07
C ARG A 43 0.88 29.06 23.46
N THR A 44 0.58 28.81 24.74
CA THR A 44 -0.81 28.73 25.24
C THR A 44 -1.57 30.04 25.02
N ALA A 45 -0.95 31.18 25.28
CA ALA A 45 -1.57 32.49 25.04
C ALA A 45 -1.85 32.73 23.54
N CYS A 46 -0.91 32.37 22.66
CA CYS A 46 -1.07 32.47 21.21
C CYS A 46 -2.19 31.57 20.70
N VAL A 47 -2.25 30.32 21.17
CA VAL A 47 -3.32 29.35 20.85
C VAL A 47 -4.70 29.87 21.26
N GLN A 48 -4.80 30.52 22.42
CA GLN A 48 -6.06 31.07 22.91
C GLN A 48 -6.50 32.37 22.20
N SER A 49 -5.64 32.96 21.38
CA SER A 49 -5.96 34.17 20.64
C SER A 49 -7.06 33.96 19.59
N LYS A 50 -7.98 34.92 19.49
CA LYS A 50 -9.00 34.99 18.41
C LYS A 50 -8.50 35.73 17.16
N SER A 51 -7.26 36.21 17.18
CA SER A 51 -6.60 36.90 16.07
C SER A 51 -5.26 36.22 15.79
N SER A 52 -5.16 35.59 14.62
CA SER A 52 -3.92 34.97 14.12
C SER A 52 -2.81 36.01 13.96
N ALA A 53 -3.13 37.20 13.44
CA ALA A 53 -2.18 38.31 13.32
C ALA A 53 -1.62 38.76 14.68
N ALA A 54 -2.48 38.91 15.70
CA ALA A 54 -2.03 39.29 17.03
C ALA A 54 -1.18 38.18 17.70
N ALA A 55 -1.53 36.92 17.48
CA ALA A 55 -0.76 35.77 17.97
C ALA A 55 0.62 35.69 17.29
N LEU A 56 0.69 35.89 15.97
CA LEU A 56 1.95 35.90 15.24
C LEU A 56 2.87 37.03 15.70
N LEU A 57 2.34 38.26 15.85
CA LEU A 57 3.12 39.39 16.37
C LEU A 57 3.64 39.13 17.79
N ALA A 58 2.78 38.60 18.67
CA ALA A 58 3.15 38.20 20.02
C ALA A 58 4.27 37.14 20.03
N ALA A 59 4.16 36.11 19.19
CA ALA A 59 5.17 35.06 19.05
C ALA A 59 6.49 35.58 18.47
N LEU A 60 6.46 36.47 17.47
CA LEU A 60 7.67 37.09 16.91
C LEU A 60 8.41 37.93 17.95
N VAL A 61 7.69 38.73 18.73
CA VAL A 61 8.28 39.54 19.81
C VAL A 61 8.87 38.62 20.88
N ALA A 62 8.14 37.60 21.33
CA ALA A 62 8.62 36.65 22.32
C ALA A 62 9.84 35.85 21.85
N HIS A 63 9.84 35.39 20.59
CA HIS A 63 10.97 34.70 19.98
C HIS A 63 12.21 35.60 19.92
N ARG A 64 12.07 36.89 19.57
CA ARG A 64 13.21 37.83 19.59
C ARG A 64 13.81 37.97 20.99
N VAL A 65 12.96 38.01 22.02
CA VAL A 65 13.40 38.06 23.43
C VAL A 65 14.09 36.75 23.82
N ALA A 66 13.50 35.58 23.53
CA ALA A 66 14.11 34.28 23.79
C ALA A 66 15.45 34.14 23.08
N LYS A 67 15.52 34.43 21.78
CA LYS A 67 16.74 34.35 20.98
C LYS A 67 17.84 35.21 21.57
N ASN A 68 17.55 36.47 21.91
CA ASN A 68 18.55 37.34 22.54
C ASN A 68 19.03 36.80 23.90
N ALA A 69 18.15 36.22 24.72
CA ALA A 69 18.52 35.64 26.01
C ALA A 69 19.38 34.38 25.85
N ILE A 70 18.97 33.46 24.97
CA ILE A 70 19.68 32.21 24.67
C ILE A 70 21.05 32.52 24.06
N THR A 71 21.14 33.44 23.10
CA THR A 71 22.43 33.83 22.48
C THR A 71 23.37 34.43 23.51
N LYS A 72 22.91 35.34 24.38
CA LYS A 72 23.74 35.90 25.46
C LYS A 72 24.23 34.85 26.45
N LEU A 73 23.40 33.86 26.77
CA LEU A 73 23.75 32.76 27.67
C LEU A 73 24.72 31.77 27.00
N ALA A 74 24.56 31.54 25.70
CA ALA A 74 25.49 30.72 24.92
C ALA A 74 26.86 31.39 24.82
N GLU A 75 26.91 32.70 24.55
CA GLU A 75 28.14 33.50 24.54
C GLU A 75 28.85 33.53 25.90
N SER A 76 28.10 33.46 27.02
CA SER A 76 28.70 33.41 28.35
C SER A 76 29.19 32.02 28.76
N LYS A 77 28.57 30.95 28.22
CA LYS A 77 28.92 29.55 28.54
C LYS A 77 29.93 28.93 27.56
N VAL A 78 30.04 29.42 26.33
CA VAL A 78 30.88 28.85 25.26
C VAL A 78 31.87 29.91 24.76
N GLN A 79 33.15 29.71 25.02
CA GLN A 79 34.23 30.44 24.36
C GLN A 79 34.44 29.82 22.96
N GLU A 80 34.06 30.57 21.90
CA GLU A 80 34.31 30.40 20.45
C GLU A 80 33.19 29.88 19.50
N GLU A 81 33.06 30.65 18.40
CA GLU A 81 32.61 30.45 17.00
C GLU A 81 31.62 29.34 16.56
N TRP A 82 30.88 28.69 17.46
CA TRP A 82 29.82 27.75 17.06
C TRP A 82 28.42 28.34 17.31
N GLU A 83 27.55 28.27 16.29
CA GLU A 83 26.14 28.66 16.44
C GLU A 83 25.45 27.74 17.46
N CYS A 84 24.84 28.33 18.49
CA CYS A 84 24.10 27.59 19.50
C CYS A 84 22.79 27.05 18.92
N VAL A 85 22.74 25.74 18.67
CA VAL A 85 21.50 25.03 18.31
C VAL A 85 20.74 24.70 19.59
N SER A 86 19.55 25.29 19.73
CA SER A 86 18.68 25.14 20.91
C SER A 86 17.38 24.48 20.51
N LEU A 87 16.96 23.46 21.27
CA LEU A 87 15.64 22.84 21.09
C LEU A 87 14.52 23.88 21.18
N GLU A 88 14.63 24.84 22.10
CA GLU A 88 13.65 25.91 22.24
C GLU A 88 13.60 26.83 21.02
N LEU A 89 14.74 27.17 20.41
CA LEU A 89 14.76 27.97 19.18
C LEU A 89 14.13 27.23 18.00
N GLU A 90 14.37 25.93 17.86
CA GLU A 90 13.69 25.10 16.86
C GLU A 90 12.16 25.09 17.10
N GLN A 91 11.73 24.95 18.36
CA GLN A 91 10.31 25.00 18.72
C GLN A 91 9.68 26.38 18.44
N TRP A 92 10.43 27.48 18.59
CA TRP A 92 9.97 28.82 18.20
C TRP A 92 9.79 28.93 16.68
N VAL A 93 10.74 28.45 15.89
CA VAL A 93 10.64 28.45 14.41
C VAL A 93 9.41 27.68 13.95
N VAL A 94 9.19 26.48 14.50
CA VAL A 94 7.98 25.68 14.20
C VAL A 94 6.71 26.44 14.58
N CYS A 95 6.63 27.01 15.79
CA CYS A 95 5.44 27.72 16.25
C CYS A 95 5.14 28.97 15.40
N ILE A 96 6.17 29.74 15.02
CA ILE A 96 6.02 30.91 14.18
C ILE A 96 5.51 30.49 12.81
N LYS A 97 6.12 29.46 12.20
CA LYS A 97 5.71 28.98 10.89
C LYS A 97 4.25 28.52 10.89
N GLN A 98 3.82 27.79 11.92
CA GLN A 98 2.42 27.40 12.09
C GLN A 98 1.48 28.62 12.19
N LEU A 99 1.88 29.67 12.91
CA LEU A 99 1.07 30.90 13.03
C LEU A 99 1.02 31.71 11.72
N GLU A 100 2.10 31.72 10.95
CA GLU A 100 2.15 32.29 9.60
C GLU A 100 1.16 31.56 8.67
N ASP A 101 1.19 30.23 8.68
CA ASP A 101 0.30 29.41 7.86
C ASP A 101 -1.18 29.60 8.27
N VAL A 102 -1.46 29.69 9.57
CA VAL A 102 -2.80 30.01 10.09
C VAL A 102 -3.28 31.40 9.65
N LEU A 103 -2.39 32.41 9.69
CA LEU A 103 -2.73 33.76 9.22
C LEU A 103 -2.98 33.78 7.71
N ALA A 104 -2.16 33.08 6.92
CA ALA A 104 -2.34 32.94 5.48
C ALA A 104 -3.69 32.28 5.15
N LEU A 105 -3.99 31.13 5.77
CA LEU A 105 -5.27 30.45 5.61
C LEU A 105 -6.46 31.33 6.00
N GLN A 106 -6.38 32.03 7.13
CA GLN A 106 -7.45 32.93 7.55
C GLN A 106 -7.63 34.09 6.55
N THR A 107 -6.54 34.63 6.00
CA THR A 107 -6.59 35.70 5.01
C THR A 107 -7.26 35.22 3.72
N LEU A 108 -6.90 34.02 3.27
CA LEU A 108 -7.48 33.36 2.10
C LEU A 108 -8.97 33.07 2.27
N LEU A 109 -9.38 32.55 3.44
CA LEU A 109 -10.79 32.27 3.75
C LEU A 109 -11.64 33.52 3.99
N CYS A 110 -11.01 34.69 4.18
CA CYS A 110 -11.72 35.98 4.25
C CYS A 110 -11.98 36.60 2.87
N LEU A 111 -11.44 36.03 1.79
CA LEU A 111 -11.77 36.45 0.43
C LEU A 111 -13.22 36.05 0.09
N PRO A 112 -13.94 36.87 -0.70
CA PRO A 112 -15.28 36.52 -1.14
C PRO A 112 -15.25 35.23 -1.97
N SER A 113 -16.11 34.26 -1.63
CA SER A 113 -16.25 33.04 -2.43
C SER A 113 -16.81 33.37 -3.82
N PRO A 114 -16.35 32.67 -4.88
CA PRO A 114 -16.93 32.77 -6.22
C PRO A 114 -18.44 32.48 -6.27
N GLN A 115 -18.96 31.70 -5.30
CA GLN A 115 -20.36 31.28 -5.24
C GLN A 115 -21.26 32.19 -4.40
N GLY A 116 -20.77 33.35 -3.94
CA GLY A 116 -21.58 34.37 -3.28
C GLY A 116 -21.98 34.07 -1.83
N SER A 117 -21.41 33.04 -1.20
CA SER A 117 -21.56 32.82 0.25
C SER A 117 -20.72 33.85 1.03
N ALA A 118 -21.30 34.42 2.09
CA ALA A 118 -20.55 35.25 3.03
C ALA A 118 -19.37 34.42 3.58
N GLY A 119 -18.14 34.91 3.38
CA GLY A 119 -16.92 34.26 3.86
C GLY A 119 -17.06 33.84 5.33
N VAL A 120 -16.59 32.65 5.67
CA VAL A 120 -16.77 32.11 7.02
C VAL A 120 -16.10 33.03 8.02
N SER A 121 -16.90 33.52 8.96
CA SER A 121 -16.38 34.25 10.12
C SER A 121 -15.60 33.29 11.01
N ARG A 122 -14.28 33.38 10.86
CA ARG A 122 -13.30 33.30 11.97
C ARG A 122 -12.94 31.87 12.42
N CYS A 123 -11.99 31.25 11.72
CA CYS A 123 -11.26 30.10 12.26
C CYS A 123 -10.38 30.55 13.45
N SER A 124 -10.36 29.76 14.54
CA SER A 124 -9.53 30.06 15.72
C SER A 124 -8.14 29.45 15.55
N VAL A 125 -7.11 30.15 16.06
CA VAL A 125 -5.74 29.62 16.15
C VAL A 125 -5.72 28.27 16.88
N LYS A 126 -6.59 28.11 17.89
CA LYS A 126 -6.75 26.87 18.65
C LYS A 126 -7.19 25.69 17.79
N THR A 127 -8.22 25.87 16.96
CA THR A 127 -8.74 24.77 16.13
C THR A 127 -7.70 24.32 15.12
N LEU A 128 -6.90 25.22 14.54
CA LEU A 128 -5.89 24.84 13.55
C LEU A 128 -4.62 24.23 14.17
N LEU A 129 -4.13 24.76 15.29
CA LEU A 129 -2.91 24.26 15.94
C LEU A 129 -3.10 22.96 16.73
N GLU A 130 -4.32 22.68 17.20
CA GLU A 130 -4.62 21.48 18.00
C GLU A 130 -5.21 20.32 17.17
N SER A 131 -5.78 20.56 15.98
CA SER A 131 -6.38 19.51 15.13
C SER A 131 -5.38 18.45 14.65
N GLY A 132 -4.08 18.72 14.69
CA GLY A 132 -3.03 17.74 14.39
C GLY A 132 -2.82 16.65 15.45
N ARG A 133 -3.56 16.67 16.57
CA ARG A 133 -3.42 15.70 17.69
C ARG A 133 -4.58 14.71 17.82
N GLY A 134 -5.44 14.58 16.80
CA GLY A 134 -6.52 13.58 16.78
C GLY A 134 -7.70 13.88 17.70
N THR A 135 -7.80 15.10 18.25
CA THR A 135 -8.92 15.54 19.08
C THR A 135 -9.83 16.50 18.29
N GLY A 136 -10.81 15.95 17.56
CA GLY A 136 -11.94 16.69 17.00
C GLY A 136 -12.02 16.71 15.47
N ASN A 137 -12.40 15.59 14.84
CA ASN A 137 -12.55 15.47 13.38
C ASN A 137 -13.61 16.40 12.76
N THR A 138 -14.55 16.93 13.55
CA THR A 138 -15.66 17.77 13.04
C THR A 138 -15.18 19.14 12.59
N SER A 139 -14.25 19.77 13.32
CA SER A 139 -13.80 21.14 12.97
C SER A 139 -12.89 21.18 11.74
N PHE A 140 -12.10 20.14 11.48
CA PHE A 140 -11.24 20.10 10.29
C PHE A 140 -12.06 19.85 9.02
N SER A 141 -13.04 18.94 9.06
CA SER A 141 -13.92 18.65 7.92
C SER A 141 -14.69 19.90 7.48
N GLU A 142 -15.26 20.66 8.42
CA GLU A 142 -15.98 21.91 8.14
C GLU A 142 -15.08 22.97 7.50
N LEU A 143 -13.82 23.08 7.97
CA LEU A 143 -12.84 24.02 7.41
C LEU A 143 -12.39 23.61 6.01
N LEU A 144 -12.17 22.32 5.78
CA LEU A 144 -11.80 21.79 4.47
C LEU A 144 -12.93 22.00 3.47
N GLU A 145 -14.17 21.70 3.86
CA GLU A 145 -15.35 21.94 3.01
C GLU A 145 -15.48 23.43 2.64
N CYS A 146 -15.29 24.31 3.61
CA CYS A 146 -15.25 25.74 3.36
C CYS A 146 -14.12 26.14 2.39
N ALA A 147 -12.91 25.62 2.58
CA ALA A 147 -11.80 25.89 1.69
C ALA A 147 -12.09 25.42 0.26
N CYS A 148 -12.67 24.22 0.08
CA CYS A 148 -13.07 23.71 -1.22
C CYS A 148 -14.12 24.57 -1.92
N GLN A 149 -15.02 25.23 -1.16
CA GLN A 149 -15.98 26.20 -1.73
C GLN A 149 -15.32 27.51 -2.18
N HIS A 150 -14.20 27.91 -1.56
CA HIS A 150 -13.47 29.13 -1.93
C HIS A 150 -12.46 28.88 -3.05
N PHE A 151 -11.89 27.67 -3.11
CA PHE A 151 -10.86 27.27 -4.06
C PHE A 151 -11.25 25.96 -4.79
N PRO A 152 -12.30 25.99 -5.62
CA PRO A 152 -12.84 24.78 -6.24
C PRO A 152 -11.89 24.13 -7.25
N ASN A 153 -10.96 24.88 -7.84
CA ASN A 153 -10.02 24.33 -8.81
C ASN A 153 -8.78 23.78 -8.08
N SER A 154 -8.17 24.61 -7.23
CA SER A 154 -6.96 24.26 -6.45
C SER A 154 -7.20 23.14 -5.43
N LEU A 155 -8.43 22.98 -4.94
CA LEU A 155 -8.83 21.92 -4.00
C LEU A 155 -9.85 20.96 -4.62
N SER A 156 -9.86 20.84 -5.95
CA SER A 156 -10.65 19.81 -6.62
C SER A 156 -10.20 18.41 -6.15
N PRO A 157 -11.11 17.41 -6.14
CA PRO A 157 -10.79 16.07 -5.63
C PRO A 157 -9.53 15.45 -6.24
N ASP A 158 -9.37 15.54 -7.57
CA ASP A 158 -8.20 14.99 -8.27
C ASP A 158 -6.89 15.70 -7.89
N VAL A 159 -6.91 17.03 -7.69
CA VAL A 159 -5.75 17.79 -7.23
C VAL A 159 -5.38 17.38 -5.80
N LEU A 160 -6.36 17.25 -4.91
CA LEU A 160 -6.13 16.79 -3.53
C LEU A 160 -5.56 15.38 -3.48
N PHE A 161 -6.13 14.45 -4.25
CA PHE A 161 -5.62 13.08 -4.32
C PHE A 161 -4.22 13.00 -4.92
N ALA A 162 -3.90 13.82 -5.93
CA ALA A 162 -2.55 13.94 -6.47
C ALA A 162 -1.55 14.40 -5.41
N HIS A 163 -1.88 15.45 -4.64
CA HIS A 163 -1.04 15.93 -3.55
C HIS A 163 -0.90 14.92 -2.41
N CYS A 164 -1.99 14.26 -2.01
CA CYS A 164 -1.95 13.19 -1.00
C CYS A 164 -1.07 12.03 -1.46
N SER A 165 -1.18 11.61 -2.72
CA SER A 165 -0.33 10.57 -3.30
C SER A 165 1.15 10.98 -3.21
N TRP A 166 1.50 12.16 -3.71
CA TRP A 166 2.87 12.65 -3.72
C TRP A 166 3.48 12.85 -2.32
N GLU A 167 2.72 13.42 -1.39
CA GLU A 167 3.20 13.62 -0.01
C GLU A 167 3.52 12.28 0.66
N ASN A 168 2.72 11.24 0.41
CA ASN A 168 3.01 9.90 0.90
C ASN A 168 4.30 9.32 0.28
N VAL A 169 4.58 9.55 -1.00
CA VAL A 169 5.89 9.19 -1.60
C VAL A 169 7.03 9.94 -0.92
N VAL A 170 6.85 11.23 -0.62
CA VAL A 170 7.85 12.06 0.09
C VAL A 170 8.11 11.52 1.49
N GLN A 171 7.08 11.10 2.23
CA GLN A 171 7.24 10.48 3.55
C GLN A 171 7.96 9.14 3.48
N TRP A 172 7.58 8.27 2.53
CA TRP A 172 8.31 7.03 2.29
C TRP A 172 9.78 7.26 1.95
N ASN A 173 10.10 8.26 1.13
CA ASN A 173 11.47 8.57 0.76
C ASN A 173 12.32 9.08 1.95
N LYS A 174 11.68 9.60 3.01
CA LYS A 174 12.36 9.96 4.28
C LYS A 174 12.64 8.73 5.14
N ASP A 175 11.72 7.78 5.17
CA ASP A 175 11.83 6.53 5.93
C ASP A 175 11.32 5.32 5.12
N PRO A 176 12.20 4.68 4.32
CA PRO A 176 11.81 3.56 3.45
C PRO A 176 11.37 2.30 4.18
N GLU A 177 11.61 2.18 5.50
CA GLU A 177 11.16 1.03 6.30
C GLU A 177 9.64 1.03 6.48
N VAL A 178 9.00 2.19 6.40
CA VAL A 178 7.54 2.33 6.55
C VAL A 178 6.85 2.23 5.19
N GLY A 179 6.69 1.00 4.70
CA GLY A 179 6.06 0.71 3.40
C GLY A 179 4.59 1.19 3.26
N GLN A 180 3.88 1.38 4.38
CA GLN A 180 2.48 1.82 4.40
C GLN A 180 2.27 3.17 3.69
N TYR A 181 3.26 4.06 3.71
CA TYR A 181 3.18 5.32 2.98
C TYR A 181 3.05 5.09 1.46
N LEU A 182 3.80 4.15 0.88
CA LEU A 182 3.63 3.84 -0.55
C LEU A 182 2.29 3.17 -0.84
N GLU A 183 1.80 2.31 0.05
CA GLU A 183 0.48 1.71 -0.09
C GLU A 183 -0.60 2.80 -0.14
N TRP A 184 -0.60 3.75 0.80
CA TRP A 184 -1.51 4.90 0.77
C TRP A 184 -1.32 5.78 -0.45
N SER A 185 -0.08 6.01 -0.89
CA SER A 185 0.20 6.76 -2.11
C SER A 185 -0.52 6.16 -3.31
N VAL A 186 -0.48 4.84 -3.46
CA VAL A 186 -1.12 4.13 -4.56
C VAL A 186 -2.65 4.15 -4.42
N GLU A 187 -3.19 4.04 -3.21
CA GLU A 187 -4.63 4.16 -2.98
C GLU A 187 -5.15 5.56 -3.33
N PHE A 188 -4.43 6.63 -2.95
CA PHE A 188 -4.78 7.99 -3.38
C PHE A 188 -4.69 8.17 -4.89
N LEU A 189 -3.67 7.59 -5.53
CA LEU A 189 -3.53 7.61 -6.98
C LEU A 189 -4.74 6.97 -7.68
N LYS A 190 -5.21 5.80 -7.19
CA LYS A 190 -6.38 5.10 -7.73
C LYS A 190 -7.69 5.88 -7.58
N MET A 191 -7.77 6.82 -6.64
CA MET A 191 -8.94 7.67 -6.42
C MET A 191 -9.02 8.87 -7.38
N ILE A 192 -7.95 9.19 -8.12
CA ILE A 192 -7.97 10.23 -9.15
C ILE A 192 -8.89 9.78 -10.28
N SER A 193 -9.90 10.58 -10.58
CA SER A 193 -10.93 10.27 -11.57
C SER A 193 -10.46 10.57 -12.99
N ASN A 194 -9.71 11.64 -13.20
CA ASN A 194 -9.21 12.00 -14.52
C ASN A 194 -8.01 11.13 -14.94
N PRO A 195 -8.10 10.36 -16.05
CA PRO A 195 -7.05 9.45 -16.47
C PRO A 195 -5.74 10.16 -16.85
N HIS A 196 -5.79 11.38 -17.41
CA HIS A 196 -4.57 12.12 -17.76
C HIS A 196 -3.79 12.56 -16.52
N ILE A 197 -4.50 13.03 -15.49
CA ILE A 197 -3.90 13.40 -14.21
C ILE A 197 -3.34 12.14 -13.53
N GLN A 198 -4.11 11.04 -13.51
CA GLN A 198 -3.70 9.79 -12.90
C GLN A 198 -2.44 9.19 -13.57
N LEU A 199 -2.39 9.18 -14.90
CA LEU A 199 -1.21 8.77 -15.68
C LEU A 199 0.00 9.64 -15.32
N GLY A 200 -0.21 10.96 -15.34
CA GLY A 200 0.85 11.92 -15.12
C GLY A 200 1.43 11.81 -13.72
N VAL A 201 0.61 11.81 -12.67
CA VAL A 201 1.08 11.68 -11.28
C VAL A 201 1.86 10.39 -11.06
N ASN A 202 1.45 9.28 -11.70
CA ASN A 202 2.16 8.00 -11.64
C ASN A 202 3.56 8.07 -12.28
N THR A 203 3.72 8.87 -13.33
CA THR A 203 4.96 8.99 -14.11
C THR A 203 5.80 10.23 -13.75
N VAL A 204 5.28 11.14 -12.91
CA VAL A 204 6.00 12.30 -12.41
C VAL A 204 7.18 11.85 -11.55
N GLY A 205 8.36 12.36 -11.89
CA GLY A 205 9.57 12.09 -11.16
C GLY A 205 10.79 12.17 -12.06
N LYS A 206 11.96 12.00 -11.48
CA LYS A 206 13.21 11.86 -12.24
C LYS A 206 13.81 10.52 -11.91
N ALA A 207 14.36 9.86 -12.94
CA ALA A 207 15.13 8.66 -12.72
C ALA A 207 16.24 8.93 -11.68
N PRO A 208 16.38 8.07 -10.66
CA PRO A 208 17.46 8.22 -9.69
C PRO A 208 18.82 8.16 -10.40
N LYS A 209 19.78 8.96 -9.95
CA LYS A 209 21.14 8.94 -10.51
C LYS A 209 21.75 7.54 -10.30
N ASP A 210 22.45 7.00 -11.30
CA ASP A 210 23.09 5.66 -11.27
C ASP A 210 23.89 5.33 -10.00
N ARG A 211 24.50 6.34 -9.37
CA ARG A 211 25.25 6.18 -8.10
C ARG A 211 24.35 5.82 -6.91
N LEU A 212 23.11 6.31 -6.90
CA LEU A 212 22.11 6.03 -5.86
C LEU A 212 21.55 4.62 -6.01
N CYS A 213 21.36 4.14 -7.25
CA CYS A 213 20.87 2.79 -7.55
C CYS A 213 21.85 1.67 -7.15
N ARG A 214 23.12 2.01 -6.89
CA ARG A 214 24.17 1.07 -6.47
C ARG A 214 24.38 1.05 -4.95
N ARG A 215 23.67 1.88 -4.19
CA ARG A 215 23.73 1.89 -2.73
C ARG A 215 22.69 0.91 -2.20
N ASP A 216 23.01 0.20 -1.12
CA ASP A 216 21.99 -0.52 -0.37
C ASP A 216 20.88 0.46 0.03
N VAL A 217 19.64 0.14 -0.33
CA VAL A 217 18.46 0.97 -0.04
C VAL A 217 18.22 1.05 1.47
N GLY A 218 18.81 0.13 2.23
CA GLY A 218 18.72 0.10 3.69
C GLY A 218 17.36 -0.36 4.19
N MET A 219 16.64 -1.16 3.39
CA MET A 219 15.32 -1.69 3.72
C MET A 219 15.42 -3.13 4.22
N GLY A 220 14.70 -3.46 5.29
CA GLY A 220 14.50 -4.85 5.73
C GLY A 220 13.58 -5.64 4.79
N ASP A 221 13.59 -6.98 4.93
CA ASP A 221 12.84 -7.91 4.06
C ASP A 221 11.33 -7.59 4.00
N ALA A 222 10.75 -7.13 5.11
CA ALA A 222 9.35 -6.76 5.17
C ALA A 222 9.03 -5.49 4.38
N ALA A 223 9.89 -4.48 4.51
CA ALA A 223 9.77 -3.23 3.75
C ALA A 223 9.97 -3.48 2.25
N VAL A 224 10.96 -4.31 1.86
CA VAL A 224 11.18 -4.68 0.45
C VAL A 224 9.95 -5.39 -0.14
N ARG A 225 9.30 -6.28 0.62
CA ARG A 225 8.07 -6.94 0.18
C ARG A 225 6.93 -5.96 -0.05
N SER A 226 6.68 -5.06 0.90
CA SER A 226 5.64 -4.02 0.78
C SER A 226 5.93 -3.11 -0.41
N PHE A 227 7.17 -2.64 -0.57
CA PHE A 227 7.60 -1.84 -1.73
C PHE A 227 7.34 -2.54 -3.07
N LEU A 228 7.73 -3.81 -3.22
CA LEU A 228 7.47 -4.56 -4.44
C LEU A 228 5.97 -4.73 -4.69
N GLY A 229 5.18 -4.93 -3.64
CA GLY A 229 3.72 -4.93 -3.72
C GLY A 229 3.16 -3.61 -4.24
N SER A 230 3.62 -2.48 -3.71
CA SER A 230 3.25 -1.14 -4.19
C SER A 230 3.70 -0.91 -5.63
N CYS A 231 4.88 -1.37 -6.04
CA CYS A 231 5.32 -1.30 -7.44
C CYS A 231 4.39 -2.06 -8.39
N VAL A 232 3.94 -3.27 -8.00
CA VAL A 232 2.98 -4.04 -8.79
C VAL A 232 1.69 -3.25 -8.95
N GLN A 233 1.13 -2.73 -7.86
CA GLN A 233 -0.12 -1.96 -7.90
C GLN A 233 0.01 -0.66 -8.70
N LEU A 234 1.15 0.04 -8.61
CA LEU A 234 1.43 1.25 -9.36
C LEU A 234 1.48 0.97 -10.87
N LEU A 235 2.14 -0.12 -11.28
CA LEU A 235 2.22 -0.55 -12.67
C LEU A 235 0.86 -1.04 -13.19
N GLN A 236 0.06 -1.73 -12.37
CA GLN A 236 -1.32 -2.10 -12.70
C GLN A 236 -2.19 -0.85 -12.92
N ALA A 237 -2.15 0.13 -12.02
CA ALA A 237 -2.86 1.40 -12.20
C ALA A 237 -2.42 2.12 -13.49
N LEU A 238 -1.12 2.09 -13.79
CA LEU A 238 -0.60 2.68 -15.04
C LEU A 238 -1.13 1.96 -16.29
N MET A 239 -1.22 0.62 -16.24
CA MET A 239 -1.78 -0.18 -17.32
C MET A 239 -3.27 0.09 -17.53
N GLU A 240 -4.05 0.20 -16.45
CA GLU A 240 -5.49 0.49 -16.52
C GLU A 240 -5.76 1.81 -17.24
N VAL A 241 -5.00 2.86 -16.91
CA VAL A 241 -5.13 4.20 -17.52
C VAL A 241 -4.64 4.25 -18.97
N SER A 242 -3.61 3.47 -19.28
CA SER A 242 -3.00 3.47 -20.62
C SER A 242 -3.75 2.59 -21.63
N SER A 243 -4.70 1.78 -21.15
CA SER A 243 -5.44 0.82 -21.98
C SER A 243 -6.59 1.50 -22.73
N SER A 244 -6.26 2.33 -23.72
CA SER A 244 -7.23 2.84 -24.68
C SER A 244 -7.60 1.76 -25.70
N SER A 245 -8.53 0.85 -25.36
CA SER A 245 -9.19 -0.11 -26.28
C SER A 245 -8.25 -1.10 -27.01
N PHE A 246 -8.74 -2.30 -27.37
CA PHE A 246 -8.08 -3.31 -28.24
C PHE A 246 -7.21 -4.44 -27.64
N LEU A 247 -7.09 -4.65 -26.33
CA LEU A 247 -6.40 -5.85 -25.80
C LEU A 247 -7.32 -6.72 -24.92
N PRO A 248 -7.15 -8.06 -24.94
CA PRO A 248 -8.00 -8.96 -24.17
C PRO A 248 -7.88 -8.68 -22.66
N SER A 249 -9.02 -8.61 -21.96
CA SER A 249 -9.10 -8.39 -20.52
C SER A 249 -8.44 -9.53 -19.76
N PHE A 250 -7.30 -9.26 -19.12
CA PHE A 250 -6.72 -10.11 -18.08
C PHE A 250 -7.16 -9.54 -16.72
N PRO A 251 -8.15 -10.12 -16.02
CA PRO A 251 -8.82 -9.46 -14.90
C PRO A 251 -7.93 -9.09 -13.70
N PHE A 252 -6.74 -9.69 -13.53
CA PHE A 252 -5.81 -9.36 -12.45
C PHE A 252 -4.71 -8.37 -12.87
N LEU A 253 -4.23 -8.39 -14.11
CA LEU A 253 -3.22 -7.45 -14.62
C LEU A 253 -3.80 -6.33 -15.51
N SER A 254 -5.09 -6.36 -15.81
CA SER A 254 -5.79 -5.40 -16.68
C SER A 254 -7.32 -5.49 -16.50
N ARG A 255 -7.90 -4.66 -15.63
CA ARG A 255 -9.35 -4.53 -15.49
C ARG A 255 -9.95 -3.66 -16.61
N ALA A 256 -9.93 -4.16 -17.84
CA ALA A 256 -10.58 -3.49 -18.97
C ALA A 256 -12.06 -3.91 -19.06
N ASP A 257 -12.88 -3.37 -18.16
CA ASP A 257 -14.34 -3.50 -18.23
C ASP A 257 -14.95 -2.14 -18.57
N SER A 258 -14.84 -1.71 -19.83
CA SER A 258 -15.74 -0.79 -20.54
C SER A 258 -15.03 -0.15 -21.74
N ALA A 259 -15.77 0.09 -22.81
CA ALA A 259 -15.32 0.99 -23.87
C ALA A 259 -15.21 2.40 -23.27
N MET A 260 -14.01 2.80 -22.84
CA MET A 260 -13.76 4.15 -22.36
C MET A 260 -13.92 5.12 -23.53
N GLU A 261 -14.86 6.04 -23.41
CA GLU A 261 -14.91 7.25 -24.23
C GLU A 261 -13.61 8.02 -24.01
N GLU A 262 -12.99 8.50 -25.09
CA GLU A 262 -11.72 9.23 -25.02
C GLU A 262 -11.96 10.54 -24.26
N VAL A 263 -11.64 10.56 -22.95
CA VAL A 263 -11.79 11.74 -22.11
C VAL A 263 -10.76 12.76 -22.56
N PRO A 264 -11.14 13.98 -22.97
CA PRO A 264 -10.17 15.01 -23.32
C PRO A 264 -9.34 15.42 -22.10
N PRO A 265 -8.12 15.96 -22.29
CA PRO A 265 -7.35 16.50 -21.19
C PRO A 265 -8.15 17.58 -20.46
N PRO A 266 -8.16 17.59 -19.12
CA PRO A 266 -8.93 18.55 -18.35
C PRO A 266 -8.36 19.96 -18.57
N ASP A 267 -9.24 20.96 -18.61
CA ASP A 267 -8.82 22.36 -18.53
C ASP A 267 -8.43 22.65 -17.07
N VAL A 268 -7.16 22.96 -16.83
CA VAL A 268 -6.67 23.28 -15.48
C VAL A 268 -7.04 24.73 -15.18
N GLY A 269 -8.22 24.91 -14.60
CA GLY A 269 -8.63 26.20 -14.06
C GLY A 269 -7.72 26.63 -12.90
N VAL A 270 -7.42 27.91 -12.84
CA VAL A 270 -6.74 28.54 -11.69
C VAL A 270 -7.64 29.66 -11.19
N GLU A 271 -7.80 29.79 -9.87
CA GLU A 271 -8.59 30.88 -9.30
C GLU A 271 -7.94 32.25 -9.59
N GLU A 272 -8.76 33.29 -9.84
CA GLU A 272 -8.27 34.64 -10.19
C GLU A 272 -7.29 35.23 -9.17
N VAL A 273 -7.44 34.84 -7.90
CA VAL A 273 -6.55 35.26 -6.81
C VAL A 273 -5.08 34.87 -7.06
N TRP A 274 -4.85 33.81 -7.85
CA TRP A 274 -3.52 33.33 -8.19
C TRP A 274 -2.98 33.91 -9.51
N SER A 275 -3.78 34.68 -10.26
CA SER A 275 -3.37 35.22 -11.58
C SER A 275 -2.14 36.12 -11.55
N ALA A 276 -1.78 36.67 -10.39
CA ALA A 276 -0.59 37.51 -10.19
C ALA A 276 0.47 36.84 -9.28
N ALA A 277 0.27 35.57 -8.91
CA ALA A 277 1.17 34.84 -8.03
C ALA A 277 2.22 34.08 -8.86
N ASP A 278 3.49 34.32 -8.56
CA ASP A 278 4.59 33.50 -9.08
C ASP A 278 4.85 32.32 -8.13
N GLY A 279 4.94 31.11 -8.67
CA GLY A 279 5.14 29.90 -7.90
C GLY A 279 5.71 28.73 -8.72
N PRO A 280 6.08 27.62 -8.07
CA PRO A 280 6.40 26.39 -8.77
C PRO A 280 5.17 25.85 -9.50
N VAL A 281 5.42 25.16 -10.63
CA VAL A 281 4.39 24.47 -11.42
C VAL A 281 3.64 23.47 -10.54
N SER A 282 2.32 23.43 -10.65
CA SER A 282 1.49 22.50 -9.88
C SER A 282 1.77 21.05 -10.28
N ILE A 283 1.58 20.12 -9.34
CA ILE A 283 1.72 18.68 -9.64
C ILE A 283 0.78 18.22 -10.76
N VAL A 284 -0.41 18.82 -10.86
CA VAL A 284 -1.38 18.50 -11.92
C VAL A 284 -0.93 19.03 -13.27
N GLU A 285 -0.35 20.23 -13.33
CA GLU A 285 0.23 20.76 -14.56
C GLU A 285 1.45 19.91 -15.00
N MET A 286 2.30 19.51 -14.05
CA MET A 286 3.40 18.58 -14.31
C MET A 286 2.91 17.21 -14.79
N ALA A 287 1.78 16.74 -14.26
CA ALA A 287 1.15 15.48 -14.65
C ALA A 287 0.64 15.54 -16.11
N LEU A 288 -0.01 16.64 -16.49
CA LEU A 288 -0.53 16.81 -17.86
C LEU A 288 0.57 17.00 -18.91
N ASP A 289 1.77 17.43 -18.52
CA ASP A 289 2.95 17.51 -19.41
C ASP A 289 3.63 16.14 -19.61
N GLN A 290 3.18 15.08 -18.91
CA GLN A 290 3.76 13.74 -19.09
C GLN A 290 3.35 13.12 -20.43
N ARG A 291 4.30 12.38 -21.02
CA ARG A 291 4.06 11.66 -22.28
C ARG A 291 3.27 10.39 -22.03
N SER A 292 2.52 9.95 -23.04
CA SER A 292 1.90 8.62 -23.02
C SER A 292 2.96 7.52 -22.88
N VAL A 293 2.60 6.47 -22.16
CA VAL A 293 3.48 5.31 -21.94
C VAL A 293 3.18 4.21 -22.96
N HIS A 294 4.20 3.40 -23.27
CA HIS A 294 4.07 2.26 -24.14
C HIS A 294 3.54 1.05 -23.34
N PHE A 295 2.24 0.78 -23.45
CA PHE A 295 1.55 -0.27 -22.68
C PHE A 295 2.30 -1.62 -22.61
N PRO A 296 2.78 -2.21 -23.73
CA PRO A 296 3.49 -3.49 -23.66
C PRO A 296 4.77 -3.44 -22.81
N LEU A 297 5.44 -2.28 -22.76
CA LEU A 297 6.62 -2.10 -21.93
C LEU A 297 6.24 -2.01 -20.44
N VAL A 298 5.14 -1.34 -20.11
CA VAL A 298 4.61 -1.29 -18.74
C VAL A 298 4.20 -2.69 -18.27
N GLN A 299 3.48 -3.44 -19.11
CA GLN A 299 3.10 -4.83 -18.83
C GLN A 299 4.32 -5.71 -18.56
N HIS A 300 5.38 -5.56 -19.35
CA HIS A 300 6.63 -6.30 -19.17
C HIS A 300 7.30 -5.98 -17.81
N HIS A 301 7.31 -4.71 -17.40
CA HIS A 301 7.78 -4.31 -16.06
C HIS A 301 6.88 -4.85 -14.93
N CYS A 302 5.55 -4.86 -15.14
CA CYS A 302 4.60 -5.38 -14.18
C CYS A 302 4.83 -6.88 -13.93
N VAL A 303 5.12 -7.66 -14.98
CA VAL A 303 5.50 -9.07 -14.87
C VAL A 303 6.75 -9.24 -14.01
N LEU A 304 7.82 -8.46 -14.25
CA LEU A 304 9.04 -8.52 -13.43
C LEU A 304 8.77 -8.16 -11.96
N ALA A 305 8.04 -7.07 -11.70
CA ALA A 305 7.70 -6.64 -10.35
C ALA A 305 6.87 -7.71 -9.61
N THR A 306 5.93 -8.36 -10.31
CA THR A 306 5.09 -9.42 -9.74
C THR A 306 5.92 -10.67 -9.40
N LEU A 307 6.86 -11.07 -10.26
CA LEU A 307 7.76 -12.20 -10.00
C LEU A 307 8.68 -11.92 -8.80
N LEU A 308 9.20 -10.70 -8.68
CA LEU A 308 9.98 -10.25 -7.52
C LEU A 308 9.15 -10.25 -6.24
N HIS A 309 7.93 -9.72 -6.31
CA HIS A 309 7.00 -9.68 -5.19
C HIS A 309 6.65 -11.10 -4.71
N ALA A 310 6.43 -12.04 -5.64
CA ALA A 310 6.21 -13.45 -5.32
C ALA A 310 7.43 -14.07 -4.63
N ALA A 311 8.62 -13.83 -5.17
CA ALA A 311 9.86 -14.34 -4.59
C ALA A 311 10.07 -13.84 -3.15
N MET A 312 9.84 -12.55 -2.89
CA MET A 312 9.96 -11.97 -1.55
C MET A 312 8.83 -12.41 -0.60
N SER A 313 7.61 -12.57 -1.10
CA SER A 313 6.47 -13.04 -0.29
C SER A 313 6.66 -14.47 0.20
N PHE A 314 7.25 -15.33 -0.63
CA PHE A 314 7.43 -16.75 -0.34
C PHE A 314 8.88 -17.15 -0.04
N SER A 315 9.78 -16.17 0.12
CA SER A 315 11.21 -16.39 0.38
C SER A 315 11.88 -17.33 -0.64
N LEU A 316 11.49 -17.22 -1.91
CA LEU A 316 12.02 -18.03 -3.00
C LEU A 316 13.32 -17.43 -3.53
N ARG A 317 14.27 -18.30 -3.85
CA ARG A 317 15.50 -17.88 -4.53
C ARG A 317 15.19 -17.61 -6.00
N LEU A 318 15.47 -16.40 -6.45
CA LEU A 318 15.25 -15.99 -7.83
C LEU A 318 16.44 -15.16 -8.33
N LYS A 319 16.91 -15.46 -9.54
CA LYS A 319 17.69 -14.52 -10.35
C LYS A 319 16.69 -13.81 -11.28
N PRO A 320 16.23 -12.58 -10.99
CA PRO A 320 15.00 -12.05 -11.59
C PRO A 320 15.04 -12.02 -13.12
N LEU A 321 16.19 -11.62 -13.67
CA LEU A 321 16.38 -11.54 -15.10
C LEU A 321 16.52 -12.91 -15.78
N SER A 322 16.77 -14.02 -15.07
CA SER A 322 16.91 -15.34 -15.70
C SER A 322 15.61 -15.88 -16.27
N LEU A 323 14.46 -15.31 -15.87
CA LEU A 323 13.14 -15.64 -16.41
C LEU A 323 12.84 -14.92 -17.73
N PHE A 324 13.78 -14.14 -18.26
CA PHE A 324 13.61 -13.36 -19.48
C PHE A 324 14.70 -13.70 -20.50
N ASP A 325 14.32 -13.63 -21.77
CA ASP A 325 15.26 -13.74 -22.89
C ASP A 325 16.11 -12.47 -23.03
N SER A 326 17.02 -12.45 -24.00
CA SER A 326 17.91 -11.31 -24.22
C SER A 326 17.16 -10.03 -24.60
N LYS A 327 16.06 -10.13 -25.38
CA LYS A 327 15.26 -8.95 -25.76
C LYS A 327 14.52 -8.37 -24.55
N GLY A 328 13.83 -9.22 -23.78
CA GLY A 328 13.13 -8.81 -22.58
C GLY A 328 14.06 -8.18 -21.53
N LYS A 329 15.28 -8.73 -21.36
CA LYS A 329 16.29 -8.14 -20.46
C LYS A 329 16.68 -6.72 -20.86
N ASN A 330 16.86 -6.47 -22.16
CA ASN A 330 17.31 -5.17 -22.67
C ASN A 330 16.23 -4.08 -22.63
N ALA A 331 14.96 -4.47 -22.52
CA ALA A 331 13.81 -3.58 -22.43
C ALA A 331 13.59 -3.01 -21.02
N PHE A 332 14.04 -3.70 -19.96
CA PHE A 332 13.84 -3.22 -18.59
C PHE A 332 14.58 -1.91 -18.30
N PHE A 333 13.95 -1.09 -17.45
CA PHE A 333 14.45 0.19 -16.95
C PHE A 333 14.75 1.22 -18.05
N ARG A 334 14.18 1.02 -19.25
CA ARG A 334 14.08 2.05 -20.29
C ARG A 334 12.95 3.02 -19.95
N ASP A 335 12.99 4.19 -20.56
CA ASP A 335 11.88 5.15 -20.50
C ASP A 335 10.58 4.45 -20.91
N LEU A 336 9.54 4.52 -20.08
CA LEU A 336 8.27 3.85 -20.30
C LEU A 336 7.53 4.37 -21.54
N ALA A 337 7.83 5.59 -22.00
CA ALA A 337 7.31 6.12 -23.26
C ALA A 337 8.05 5.57 -24.50
N SER A 338 9.17 4.86 -24.32
CA SER A 338 9.96 4.33 -25.43
C SER A 338 9.37 3.04 -26.01
N ILE A 339 9.38 2.93 -27.33
CA ILE A 339 9.02 1.69 -28.03
C ILE A 339 10.22 0.74 -27.99
N GLN A 340 10.02 -0.43 -27.38
CA GLN A 340 11.05 -1.46 -27.23
C GLN A 340 10.70 -2.72 -28.02
N LEU A 341 11.72 -3.40 -28.53
CA LEU A 341 11.54 -4.73 -29.12
C LEU A 341 11.33 -5.76 -28.00
N LEU A 342 10.09 -6.15 -27.78
CA LEU A 342 9.72 -7.16 -26.79
C LEU A 342 9.82 -8.58 -27.36
N PRO A 343 9.84 -9.61 -26.49
CA PRO A 343 9.88 -11.00 -26.93
C PRO A 343 8.61 -11.34 -27.73
N SER A 344 8.79 -11.85 -28.94
CA SER A 344 7.71 -12.29 -29.82
C SER A 344 8.19 -13.47 -30.65
N GLY A 345 7.48 -14.60 -30.61
CA GLY A 345 7.81 -15.83 -31.34
C GLY A 345 8.12 -17.02 -30.44
N ASP A 346 8.63 -18.11 -31.03
CA ASP A 346 8.95 -19.34 -30.31
C ASP A 346 10.04 -19.13 -29.25
N MET A 347 9.76 -19.58 -28.04
CA MET A 347 10.67 -19.45 -26.90
C MET A 347 11.52 -20.70 -26.74
N ASP A 348 12.76 -20.49 -26.29
CA ASP A 348 13.67 -21.56 -25.92
C ASP A 348 12.99 -22.50 -24.88
N PRO A 349 12.81 -23.80 -25.18
CA PRO A 349 12.17 -24.74 -24.28
C PRO A 349 12.84 -24.79 -22.90
N SER A 350 14.15 -24.56 -22.82
CA SER A 350 14.87 -24.53 -21.55
C SER A 350 14.47 -23.32 -20.69
N LEU A 351 14.23 -22.15 -21.31
CA LEU A 351 13.74 -20.96 -20.63
C LEU A 351 12.29 -21.14 -20.17
N VAL A 352 11.44 -21.76 -21.00
CA VAL A 352 10.06 -22.09 -20.64
C VAL A 352 10.05 -23.03 -19.42
N ALA A 353 10.91 -24.05 -19.39
CA ALA A 353 11.04 -24.96 -18.25
C ALA A 353 11.42 -24.22 -16.96
N VAL A 354 12.39 -23.30 -17.00
CA VAL A 354 12.78 -22.49 -15.82
C VAL A 354 11.64 -21.59 -15.34
N ARG A 355 10.87 -20.99 -16.25
CA ARG A 355 9.67 -20.20 -15.91
C ARG A 355 8.60 -21.05 -15.25
N GLN A 356 8.32 -22.23 -15.82
CA GLN A 356 7.35 -23.17 -15.28
C GLN A 356 7.75 -23.63 -13.89
N GLU A 357 9.00 -24.02 -13.69
CA GLU A 357 9.53 -24.43 -12.38
C GLU A 357 9.34 -23.32 -11.33
N PHE A 358 9.66 -22.07 -11.68
CA PHE A 358 9.47 -20.94 -10.78
C PHE A 358 8.00 -20.74 -10.41
N LEU A 359 7.08 -20.71 -11.38
CA LEU A 359 5.65 -20.54 -11.12
C LEU A 359 5.08 -21.69 -10.26
N MET A 360 5.51 -22.93 -10.51
CA MET A 360 5.13 -24.08 -9.69
C MET A 360 5.65 -23.97 -8.25
N ASN A 361 6.85 -23.43 -8.05
CA ASN A 361 7.40 -23.15 -6.73
C ASN A 361 6.59 -22.07 -5.99
N VAL A 362 6.15 -21.02 -6.70
CA VAL A 362 5.25 -19.98 -6.14
C VAL A 362 3.93 -20.61 -5.68
N LEU A 363 3.26 -21.38 -6.54
CA LEU A 363 2.01 -22.06 -6.18
C LEU A 363 2.19 -23.02 -4.99
N SER A 364 3.27 -23.80 -4.99
CA SER A 364 3.57 -24.74 -3.90
C SER A 364 3.80 -24.03 -2.57
N ALA A 365 4.52 -22.90 -2.59
CA ALA A 365 4.78 -22.10 -1.40
C ALA A 365 3.52 -21.38 -0.91
N TRP A 366 2.68 -20.88 -1.82
CA TRP A 366 1.39 -20.28 -1.48
C TRP A 366 0.45 -21.28 -0.80
N VAL A 367 0.30 -22.48 -1.37
CA VAL A 367 -0.52 -23.55 -0.76
C VAL A 367 0.02 -23.96 0.60
N LYS A 368 1.34 -24.01 0.77
CA LYS A 368 1.96 -24.27 2.07
C LYS A 368 1.63 -23.18 3.10
N ALA A 369 1.74 -21.91 2.71
CA ALA A 369 1.40 -20.79 3.59
C ALA A 369 -0.09 -20.76 3.98
N LEU A 370 -0.99 -21.19 3.08
CA LEU A 370 -2.41 -21.35 3.40
C LEU A 370 -2.62 -22.40 4.50
N ALA A 371 -1.97 -23.56 4.40
CA ALA A 371 -2.09 -24.62 5.39
C ALA A 371 -1.55 -24.19 6.77
N GLU A 372 -0.41 -23.49 6.81
CA GLU A 372 0.17 -22.97 8.04
C GLU A 372 -0.71 -21.90 8.71
N ASN A 373 -1.45 -21.10 7.93
CA ASN A 373 -2.40 -20.11 8.47
C ASN A 373 -3.65 -20.75 9.07
N GLU A 374 -4.17 -21.81 8.43
CA GLU A 374 -5.32 -22.57 8.96
C GLU A 374 -4.98 -23.23 10.30
N GLU A 375 -3.78 -23.80 10.45
CA GLU A 375 -3.32 -24.43 11.68
C GLU A 375 -3.14 -23.42 12.83
N ASN A 376 -2.68 -22.20 12.51
CA ASN A 376 -2.46 -21.14 13.49
C ASN A 376 -3.72 -20.33 13.85
N GLY A 377 -4.88 -20.64 13.26
CA GLY A 377 -6.15 -19.93 13.53
C GLY A 377 -6.12 -18.44 13.14
N MET A 378 -5.16 -18.01 12.33
CA MET A 378 -5.07 -16.64 11.83
C MET A 378 -6.03 -16.45 10.65
N LYS A 379 -6.83 -15.38 10.66
CA LYS A 379 -7.53 -14.94 9.45
C LYS A 379 -6.49 -14.64 8.37
N PRO A 380 -6.74 -14.96 7.09
CA PRO A 380 -5.77 -14.76 6.02
C PRO A 380 -5.58 -13.27 5.71
N GLN A 381 -4.79 -12.55 6.52
CA GLN A 381 -4.31 -11.20 6.17
C GLN A 381 -3.32 -11.23 5.00
N VAL A 382 -2.70 -12.38 4.72
CA VAL A 382 -1.65 -12.56 3.70
C VAL A 382 -2.24 -12.87 2.31
N VAL A 383 -3.56 -13.00 2.14
CA VAL A 383 -4.17 -13.53 0.91
C VAL A 383 -5.26 -12.62 0.37
N GLU A 384 -4.96 -11.32 0.21
CA GLU A 384 -5.82 -10.45 -0.63
C GLU A 384 -5.75 -10.87 -2.11
N ASN A 385 -4.65 -11.51 -2.54
CA ASN A 385 -4.49 -12.01 -3.89
C ASN A 385 -4.51 -13.55 -3.93
N SER A 386 -5.40 -14.11 -4.74
CA SER A 386 -5.35 -15.54 -5.07
C SER A 386 -4.14 -15.79 -5.97
N TRP A 387 -2.97 -16.12 -5.40
CA TRP A 387 -1.75 -16.36 -6.18
C TRP A 387 -1.91 -17.42 -7.28
N SER A 388 -2.95 -18.26 -7.20
CA SER A 388 -3.38 -19.10 -8.33
C SER A 388 -3.75 -18.31 -9.59
N SER A 389 -4.59 -17.27 -9.50
CA SER A 389 -4.97 -16.46 -10.65
C SER A 389 -3.77 -15.66 -11.17
N VAL A 390 -2.95 -15.14 -10.25
CA VAL A 390 -1.71 -14.43 -10.60
C VAL A 390 -0.76 -15.33 -11.39
N CYS A 391 -0.53 -16.56 -10.94
CA CYS A 391 0.34 -17.51 -11.65
C CYS A 391 -0.24 -17.90 -13.00
N LEU A 392 -1.56 -18.05 -13.14
CA LEU A 392 -2.20 -18.32 -14.43
C LEU A 392 -2.00 -17.18 -15.42
N GLU A 393 -2.19 -15.93 -15.00
CA GLU A 393 -1.94 -14.78 -15.87
C GLU A 393 -0.46 -14.62 -16.22
N LEU A 394 0.44 -14.78 -15.24
CA LEU A 394 1.88 -14.78 -15.49
C LEU A 394 2.27 -15.91 -16.45
N SER A 395 1.63 -17.08 -16.36
CA SER A 395 1.93 -18.19 -17.27
C SER A 395 1.59 -17.83 -18.71
N SER A 396 0.46 -17.16 -18.96
CA SER A 396 0.09 -16.66 -20.28
C SER A 396 1.12 -15.64 -20.81
N LEU A 397 1.47 -14.64 -20.00
CA LEU A 397 2.41 -13.57 -20.39
C LEU A 397 3.85 -14.08 -20.58
N LEU A 398 4.25 -15.11 -19.82
CA LEU A 398 5.55 -15.77 -19.94
C LEU A 398 5.53 -16.93 -20.95
N GLN A 399 4.42 -17.16 -21.65
CA GLN A 399 4.23 -18.23 -22.63
C GLN A 399 4.56 -19.62 -22.07
N VAL A 400 4.16 -19.85 -20.82
CA VAL A 400 4.26 -21.14 -20.12
C VAL A 400 2.90 -21.84 -20.21
N MET A 401 2.89 -23.08 -20.68
CA MET A 401 1.70 -23.92 -20.64
C MET A 401 1.56 -24.53 -19.23
N MET A 402 0.60 -24.05 -18.46
CA MET A 402 0.22 -24.64 -17.16
C MET A 402 -1.02 -25.55 -17.24
N GLU A 403 -1.47 -25.85 -18.46
CA GLU A 403 -2.63 -26.71 -18.68
C GLU A 403 -2.31 -28.19 -18.46
N VAL A 404 -3.29 -28.91 -17.94
CA VAL A 404 -3.22 -30.37 -17.79
C VAL A 404 -3.39 -31.00 -19.16
N GLN A 405 -2.31 -31.57 -19.70
CA GLN A 405 -2.35 -32.24 -21.01
C GLN A 405 -3.04 -33.61 -20.93
N ASP A 406 -2.84 -34.34 -19.83
CA ASP A 406 -3.38 -35.69 -19.63
C ASP A 406 -4.22 -35.75 -18.34
N LYS A 407 -5.55 -35.72 -18.52
CA LYS A 407 -6.51 -35.77 -17.41
C LYS A 407 -6.55 -37.14 -16.74
N ASP A 408 -6.20 -38.21 -17.45
CA ASP A 408 -6.24 -39.57 -16.93
C ASP A 408 -5.07 -39.80 -15.97
N ILE A 409 -3.88 -39.29 -16.33
CA ILE A 409 -2.70 -39.30 -15.45
C ILE A 409 -2.99 -38.47 -14.19
N LEU A 410 -3.54 -37.26 -14.34
CA LEU A 410 -3.87 -36.43 -13.18
C LEU A 410 -4.94 -37.11 -12.30
N GLY A 411 -5.99 -37.69 -12.89
CA GLY A 411 -7.00 -38.45 -12.16
C GLY A 411 -6.40 -39.61 -11.36
N SER A 412 -5.47 -40.35 -11.95
CA SER A 412 -4.74 -41.45 -11.30
C SER A 412 -3.86 -40.97 -10.14
N GLN A 413 -3.17 -39.83 -10.30
CA GLN A 413 -2.36 -39.22 -9.23
C GLN A 413 -3.23 -38.71 -8.07
N LEU A 414 -4.37 -38.08 -8.37
CA LEU A 414 -5.32 -37.63 -7.35
C LEU A 414 -5.98 -38.81 -6.61
N LEU A 415 -6.16 -39.95 -7.28
CA LEU A 415 -6.61 -41.19 -6.62
C LEU A 415 -5.58 -41.68 -5.60
N VAL A 416 -4.29 -41.72 -5.97
CA VAL A 416 -3.21 -42.08 -5.04
C VAL A 416 -3.19 -41.13 -3.84
N LEU A 417 -3.26 -39.82 -4.07
CA LEU A 417 -3.30 -38.81 -3.00
C LEU A 417 -4.48 -39.03 -2.05
N THR A 418 -5.65 -39.36 -2.59
CA THR A 418 -6.84 -39.69 -1.78
C THR A 418 -6.59 -40.96 -0.96
N GLY A 419 -6.02 -42.00 -1.57
CA GLY A 419 -5.65 -43.24 -0.89
C GLY A 419 -4.69 -43.01 0.27
N GLN A 420 -3.64 -42.21 0.05
CA GLN A 420 -2.69 -41.82 1.10
C GLN A 420 -3.37 -41.08 2.25
N ARG A 421 -4.25 -40.10 1.95
CA ARG A 421 -5.00 -39.35 2.98
C ARG A 421 -5.90 -40.25 3.82
N LEU A 422 -6.61 -41.17 3.18
CA LEU A 422 -7.48 -42.13 3.86
C LEU A 422 -6.67 -43.15 4.67
N SER A 423 -5.55 -43.63 4.14
CA SER A 423 -4.60 -44.49 4.86
C SER A 423 -4.06 -43.80 6.11
N PHE A 424 -3.70 -42.51 6.03
CA PHE A 424 -3.30 -41.75 7.20
C PHE A 424 -4.41 -41.68 8.26
N SER A 425 -5.60 -41.25 7.84
CA SER A 425 -6.76 -41.06 8.72
C SER A 425 -7.17 -42.34 9.44
N LEU A 426 -7.20 -43.47 8.71
CA LEU A 426 -7.67 -44.76 9.21
C LEU A 426 -6.61 -45.55 9.98
N LEU A 427 -5.33 -45.50 9.56
CA LEU A 427 -4.29 -46.40 10.06
C LEU A 427 -3.21 -45.71 10.91
N HIS A 428 -2.94 -44.42 10.66
CA HIS A 428 -1.76 -43.71 11.21
C HIS A 428 -2.08 -42.55 12.15
N SER A 429 -3.34 -42.10 12.23
CA SER A 429 -3.76 -41.07 13.18
C SER A 429 -3.50 -41.52 14.62
N GLN A 430 -2.96 -40.64 15.47
CA GLN A 430 -2.63 -40.92 16.87
C GLN A 430 -3.85 -41.40 17.69
N SER A 431 -5.06 -41.10 17.23
CA SER A 431 -6.28 -41.73 17.67
C SER A 431 -6.58 -42.96 16.78
N GLN A 432 -5.94 -44.10 17.03
CA GLN A 432 -6.48 -45.38 16.58
C GLN A 432 -7.76 -45.67 17.39
N SER A 433 -8.82 -44.92 17.07
CA SER A 433 -10.11 -45.07 17.69
C SER A 433 -10.70 -46.41 17.25
N LYS A 434 -11.32 -47.12 18.19
CA LYS A 434 -12.10 -48.33 17.91
C LYS A 434 -13.00 -48.22 16.64
N PRO A 435 -13.67 -47.08 16.36
CA PRO A 435 -14.43 -46.92 15.12
C PRO A 435 -13.60 -47.00 13.83
N ASN A 436 -12.38 -46.47 13.79
CA ASN A 436 -11.54 -46.55 12.57
C ASN A 436 -11.21 -48.01 12.18
N MET A 437 -11.00 -48.87 13.19
CA MET A 437 -10.74 -50.30 12.97
C MET A 437 -11.99 -51.08 12.53
N GLU A 438 -13.17 -50.69 13.04
CA GLU A 438 -14.45 -51.26 12.59
C GLU A 438 -14.76 -50.85 11.15
N LEU A 439 -14.48 -49.59 10.77
CA LEU A 439 -14.62 -49.09 9.40
C LEU A 439 -13.68 -49.82 8.44
N LEU A 440 -12.41 -50.02 8.81
CA LEU A 440 -11.46 -50.82 8.02
C LEU A 440 -11.90 -52.27 7.81
N ALA A 441 -12.59 -52.88 8.78
CA ALA A 441 -13.08 -54.25 8.69
C ALA A 441 -14.29 -54.39 7.76
N ARG A 442 -15.02 -53.31 7.50
CA ARG A 442 -16.18 -53.26 6.59
C ARG A 442 -15.79 -53.03 5.13
N LEU A 443 -14.54 -52.62 4.87
CA LEU A 443 -14.06 -52.38 3.51
C LEU A 443 -13.89 -53.67 2.71
N PRO A 444 -14.15 -53.65 1.38
CA PRO A 444 -13.78 -54.75 0.50
C PRO A 444 -12.29 -55.14 0.66
N PRO A 445 -11.92 -56.43 0.63
CA PRO A 445 -10.54 -56.88 0.86
C PRO A 445 -9.52 -56.24 -0.10
N THR A 446 -9.92 -56.00 -1.35
CA THR A 446 -9.10 -55.34 -2.37
C THR A 446 -8.80 -53.88 -2.00
N LEU A 447 -9.80 -53.13 -1.55
CA LEU A 447 -9.66 -51.75 -1.12
C LEU A 447 -8.85 -51.64 0.18
N CYS A 448 -9.08 -52.53 1.15
CA CYS A 448 -8.32 -52.60 2.39
C CYS A 448 -6.84 -52.87 2.12
N THR A 449 -6.52 -53.80 1.21
CA THR A 449 -5.14 -54.12 0.82
C THR A 449 -4.48 -52.92 0.12
N TRP A 450 -5.21 -52.26 -0.78
CA TRP A 450 -4.73 -51.08 -1.49
C TRP A 450 -4.42 -49.91 -0.54
N LEU A 451 -5.33 -49.59 0.40
CA LEU A 451 -5.11 -48.53 1.40
C LEU A 451 -3.91 -48.81 2.31
N LYS A 452 -3.72 -50.07 2.74
CA LYS A 452 -2.54 -50.47 3.54
C LYS A 452 -1.22 -50.34 2.78
N ALA A 453 -1.25 -50.42 1.44
CA ALA A 453 -0.08 -50.24 0.60
C ALA A 453 0.23 -48.77 0.29
N MET A 454 -0.68 -47.83 0.61
CA MET A 454 -0.42 -46.41 0.46
C MET A 454 0.55 -45.94 1.53
N ASP A 455 1.61 -45.23 1.12
CA ASP A 455 2.55 -44.58 2.03
C ASP A 455 2.13 -43.12 2.29
N PRO A 456 1.70 -42.78 3.52
CA PRO A 456 1.34 -41.41 3.85
C PRO A 456 2.56 -40.50 4.11
N SER A 457 3.78 -41.04 4.17
CA SER A 457 4.99 -40.26 4.53
C SER A 457 5.28 -39.13 3.54
N GLU A 458 4.81 -39.27 2.30
CA GLU A 458 4.94 -38.25 1.25
C GLU A 458 3.91 -37.11 1.36
N LEU A 459 2.88 -37.26 2.21
CA LEU A 459 1.87 -36.23 2.40
C LEU A 459 2.42 -35.05 3.19
N ARG A 460 2.47 -33.88 2.54
CA ARG A 460 2.77 -32.61 3.23
C ARG A 460 1.67 -32.17 4.18
N CYS A 461 0.41 -32.51 3.88
CA CYS A 461 -0.74 -32.25 4.74
C CYS A 461 -1.55 -33.55 4.91
N PRO A 462 -1.24 -34.35 5.95
CA PRO A 462 -1.85 -35.65 6.13
C PRO A 462 -3.20 -35.59 6.87
N SER A 463 -3.40 -34.59 7.74
CA SER A 463 -4.62 -34.41 8.54
C SER A 463 -5.66 -33.55 7.82
N VAL A 464 -6.36 -34.16 6.86
CA VAL A 464 -7.38 -33.50 6.03
C VAL A 464 -8.77 -34.01 6.41
N ALA A 465 -9.75 -33.12 6.55
CA ALA A 465 -11.11 -33.50 6.89
C ALA A 465 -11.73 -34.40 5.81
N LEU A 466 -12.44 -35.46 6.23
CA LEU A 466 -13.01 -36.46 5.33
C LEU A 466 -13.87 -35.88 4.18
N PRO A 467 -14.71 -34.85 4.37
CA PRO A 467 -15.49 -34.25 3.28
C PRO A 467 -14.61 -33.66 2.15
N GLN A 468 -13.41 -33.16 2.47
CA GLN A 468 -12.48 -32.66 1.45
C GLN A 468 -11.89 -33.80 0.61
N SER A 469 -11.65 -34.97 1.23
CA SER A 469 -11.26 -36.19 0.52
C SER A 469 -12.39 -36.71 -0.38
N VAL A 470 -13.66 -36.63 0.04
CA VAL A 470 -14.82 -36.97 -0.81
C VAL A 470 -14.94 -36.06 -2.03
N ARG A 471 -14.75 -34.75 -1.86
CA ARG A 471 -14.72 -33.81 -2.99
C ARG A 471 -13.63 -34.18 -4.00
N LEU A 472 -12.48 -34.64 -3.51
CA LEU A 472 -11.39 -35.10 -4.37
C LEU A 472 -11.75 -36.38 -5.12
N ILE A 473 -12.38 -37.36 -4.47
CA ILE A 473 -12.87 -38.60 -5.10
C ILE A 473 -13.85 -38.28 -6.22
N ASN A 474 -14.85 -37.43 -5.95
CA ASN A 474 -15.81 -37.00 -6.96
C ASN A 474 -15.11 -36.34 -8.16
N LYS A 475 -14.06 -35.55 -7.91
CA LYS A 475 -13.29 -34.96 -9.01
C LYS A 475 -12.52 -36.00 -9.81
N VAL A 476 -11.99 -37.04 -9.18
CA VAL A 476 -11.35 -38.17 -9.88
C VAL A 476 -12.34 -38.90 -10.79
N ILE A 477 -13.59 -39.09 -10.34
CA ILE A 477 -14.65 -39.72 -11.14
C ILE A 477 -14.97 -38.90 -12.40
N GLU A 478 -14.99 -37.57 -12.29
CA GLU A 478 -15.19 -36.68 -13.45
C GLU A 478 -14.00 -36.72 -14.44
N MET A 479 -12.82 -37.11 -13.98
CA MET A 479 -11.58 -37.08 -14.76
C MET A 479 -11.26 -38.42 -15.44
N LEU A 480 -11.48 -39.54 -14.75
CA LEU A 480 -11.18 -40.86 -15.27
C LEU A 480 -12.37 -41.40 -16.09
N PRO A 481 -12.15 -41.89 -17.33
CA PRO A 481 -13.23 -42.48 -18.11
C PRO A 481 -13.66 -43.83 -17.53
N GLU A 482 -14.91 -44.25 -17.77
CA GLU A 482 -15.50 -45.47 -17.20
C GLU A 482 -14.74 -46.75 -17.58
N ASN A 483 -14.06 -46.75 -18.74
CA ASN A 483 -13.24 -47.86 -19.23
C ASN A 483 -11.82 -47.88 -18.64
N HIS A 484 -11.45 -46.89 -17.81
CA HIS A 484 -10.13 -46.82 -17.20
C HIS A 484 -9.93 -47.94 -16.16
N ALA A 485 -8.74 -48.54 -16.12
CA ALA A 485 -8.45 -49.69 -15.27
C ALA A 485 -8.69 -49.42 -13.77
N GLN A 486 -8.54 -48.16 -13.35
CA GLN A 486 -8.71 -47.73 -11.96
C GLN A 486 -10.14 -47.24 -11.64
N TYR A 487 -11.03 -47.11 -12.62
CA TYR A 487 -12.36 -46.52 -12.41
C TYR A 487 -13.20 -47.27 -11.36
N SER A 488 -13.18 -48.60 -11.41
CA SER A 488 -13.85 -49.45 -10.42
C SER A 488 -13.34 -49.25 -8.99
N LEU A 489 -12.03 -48.99 -8.83
CA LEU A 489 -11.43 -48.72 -7.52
C LEU A 489 -11.94 -47.38 -6.95
N VAL A 490 -12.10 -46.36 -7.79
CA VAL A 490 -12.61 -45.04 -7.37
C VAL A 490 -14.05 -45.14 -6.88
N LEU A 491 -14.90 -45.91 -7.58
CA LEU A 491 -16.30 -46.11 -7.16
C LEU A 491 -16.39 -46.83 -5.81
N HIS A 492 -15.65 -47.92 -5.63
CA HIS A 492 -15.59 -48.61 -4.34
C HIS A 492 -15.04 -47.70 -3.22
N LEU A 493 -14.11 -46.80 -3.54
CA LEU A 493 -13.58 -45.82 -2.60
C LEU A 493 -14.64 -44.77 -2.21
N LEU A 494 -15.47 -44.32 -3.16
CA LEU A 494 -16.57 -43.39 -2.87
C LEU A 494 -17.61 -44.05 -1.96
N GLU A 495 -18.08 -45.26 -2.31
CA GLU A 495 -19.04 -46.03 -1.50
C GLU A 495 -18.53 -46.26 -0.07
N ALA A 496 -17.24 -46.58 0.06
CA ALA A 496 -16.59 -46.74 1.35
C ALA A 496 -16.61 -45.44 2.17
N VAL A 497 -16.28 -44.31 1.57
CA VAL A 497 -16.23 -43.04 2.30
C VAL A 497 -17.62 -42.48 2.63
N ASP A 498 -18.62 -42.71 1.78
CA ASP A 498 -20.01 -42.35 2.07
C ASP A 498 -20.54 -43.14 3.27
N SER A 499 -20.14 -44.41 3.43
CA SER A 499 -20.48 -45.21 4.61
C SER A 499 -19.87 -44.64 5.91
N PHE A 500 -18.75 -43.92 5.81
CA PHE A 500 -18.11 -43.28 6.96
C PHE A 500 -18.81 -41.99 7.39
N GLN A 501 -19.59 -41.35 6.51
CA GLN A 501 -20.33 -40.12 6.81
C GLN A 501 -21.71 -40.38 7.43
N GLN A 502 -22.23 -41.61 7.33
CA GLN A 502 -23.58 -41.97 7.79
C GLN A 502 -23.67 -42.41 9.26
N GLU A 503 -22.54 -42.44 10.00
CA GLU A 503 -22.56 -42.71 11.45
C GLU A 503 -22.66 -41.40 12.25
N PRO A 504 -23.52 -41.33 13.29
CA PRO A 504 -23.78 -40.12 14.08
C PRO A 504 -22.63 -39.72 15.03
#